data_AF-X1QJB2-F1
#
_entry.id   AF-X1QJB2-F1
#
_cell.length_a   1.000
_cell.length_b   1.000
_cell.length_c   1.000
_cell.angle_alpha   90.00
_cell.angle_beta   90.00
_cell.angle_gamma   90.00
#
_symmetry.space_group_name_H-M   'P 1'
#
loop_
_entity.id
_entity.type
_entity.pdbx_description
1 polymer ?
#
loop_
_entity_poly.entity_id
_entity_poly.type
_entity_poly.pdbx_seq_one_letter_code
_entity_poly.pdbx_strand_id
1 'polypeptide(L)'
;MDDQILESANKFNLTFSYVDRIYDSTERKPIHRWVLLFPGSGCSWAKSEHGGCYMCGFKSRIDEITKDIRISPRELIEIYKAARSMAAGETPENLTIYNGGSFLNNDEIPLEVQLEICEDVSSIPSIKVL
;
A
#
# COMPACT_ATOMS: atom_id res chain seq x y z
N MET A 1 -6.25 8.12 21.68
CA MET A 1 -5.59 9.03 20.73
C MET A 1 -5.76 8.52 19.29
N ASP A 2 -6.64 7.54 19.09
CA ASP A 2 -6.82 6.80 17.83
C ASP A 2 -8.06 7.27 17.05
N ASP A 3 -8.95 8.02 17.68
CA ASP A 3 -10.21 8.50 17.09
C ASP A 3 -10.02 9.59 16.02
N GLN A 4 -9.00 10.44 16.14
CA GLN A 4 -8.77 11.54 15.19
C GLN A 4 -8.25 11.08 13.82
N ILE A 5 -7.51 9.96 13.79
CA ILE A 5 -7.01 9.39 12.53
C ILE A 5 -8.17 8.73 11.76
N LEU A 6 -9.03 7.99 12.48
CA LEU A 6 -10.26 7.42 11.92
C LEU A 6 -11.25 8.50 11.45
N GLU A 7 -11.46 9.57 12.23
CA GLU A 7 -12.29 10.71 11.83
C GLU A 7 -11.74 11.42 10.59
N SER A 8 -10.42 11.57 10.48
CA SER A 8 -9.80 12.22 9.32
C SER A 8 -9.88 11.35 8.06
N ALA A 9 -9.70 10.04 8.18
CA ALA A 9 -9.86 9.09 7.07
C ALA A 9 -11.31 9.07 6.56
N ASN A 10 -12.30 9.09 7.47
CA ASN A 10 -13.72 9.19 7.14
C ASN A 10 -14.09 10.54 6.52
N LYS A 11 -13.52 11.65 7.02
CA LYS A 11 -13.82 13.01 6.56
C LYS A 11 -13.45 13.26 5.09
N PHE A 12 -12.44 12.56 4.56
CA PHE A 12 -12.00 12.72 3.17
C PHE A 12 -12.45 11.58 2.25
N ASN A 13 -13.25 10.61 2.74
CA ASN A 13 -13.64 9.41 1.99
C ASN A 13 -12.44 8.72 1.30
N LEU A 14 -11.28 8.76 1.96
CA LEU A 14 -10.04 8.20 1.41
C LEU A 14 -10.08 6.70 1.59
N THR A 15 -10.66 6.01 0.61
CA THR A 15 -10.64 4.56 0.50
C THR A 15 -9.20 4.11 0.22
N PHE A 16 -8.42 3.85 1.27
CA PHE A 16 -7.04 3.38 1.17
C PHE A 16 -6.92 1.92 0.71
N SER A 17 -8.05 1.23 0.56
CA SER A 17 -8.14 -0.13 0.04
C SER A 17 -9.46 -0.34 -0.68
N TYR A 18 -9.42 -0.84 -1.92
CA TYR A 18 -10.63 -1.17 -2.69
C TYR A 18 -10.37 -2.33 -3.65
N VAL A 19 -11.46 -2.92 -4.14
CA VAL A 19 -11.39 -3.91 -5.22
C VAL A 19 -11.97 -3.30 -6.49
N ASP A 20 -11.23 -3.38 -7.58
CA ASP A 20 -11.67 -2.96 -8.90
C ASP A 20 -11.59 -4.10 -9.92
N ARG A 21 -12.12 -3.85 -11.11
CA ARG A 21 -12.10 -4.80 -12.22
C ARG A 21 -11.14 -4.29 -13.30
N ILE A 22 -10.11 -5.08 -13.59
CA ILE A 22 -9.12 -4.79 -14.63
C ILE A 22 -9.06 -5.91 -15.67
N TYR A 23 -8.46 -5.64 -16.83
CA TYR A 23 -8.14 -6.69 -17.80
C TYR A 23 -6.75 -7.25 -17.54
N ASP A 24 -6.66 -8.55 -17.30
CA ASP A 24 -5.38 -9.27 -17.20
C ASP A 24 -4.99 -9.80 -18.59
N SER A 25 -3.84 -9.35 -19.10
CA SER A 25 -3.35 -9.74 -20.42
C SER A 25 -2.79 -11.16 -20.48
N THR A 26 -2.31 -11.70 -19.36
CA THR A 26 -1.78 -13.06 -19.23
C THR A 26 -2.93 -14.06 -19.29
N GLU A 27 -3.99 -13.80 -18.53
CA GLU A 27 -5.19 -14.64 -18.43
C GLU A 27 -6.21 -14.35 -19.54
N ARG A 28 -6.04 -13.25 -20.27
CA ARG A 28 -6.91 -12.76 -21.35
C ARG A 28 -8.37 -12.58 -20.93
N LYS A 29 -8.62 -12.28 -19.66
CA LYS A 29 -9.96 -12.05 -19.09
C LYS A 29 -9.95 -10.88 -18.11
N PRO A 30 -11.11 -10.26 -17.85
CA PRO A 30 -11.25 -9.38 -16.71
C PRO A 30 -11.08 -10.14 -15.40
N ILE A 31 -10.36 -9.56 -14.44
CA ILE A 31 -10.14 -10.07 -13.08
C ILE A 31 -10.48 -9.01 -12.03
N HIS A 32 -10.66 -9.43 -10.78
CA HIS A 32 -10.73 -8.53 -9.65
C HIS A 32 -9.34 -8.27 -9.08
N ARG A 33 -8.98 -6.99 -8.94
CA ARG A 33 -7.73 -6.55 -8.33
C ARG A 33 -8.03 -5.85 -7.02
N TRP A 34 -7.38 -6.30 -5.96
CA TRP A 34 -7.29 -5.57 -4.72
C TRP A 34 -6.19 -4.50 -4.82
N VAL A 35 -6.59 -3.24 -4.70
CA VAL A 35 -5.68 -2.10 -4.64
C VAL A 35 -5.48 -1.68 -3.19
N LEU A 36 -4.22 -1.61 -2.76
CA LEU A 36 -3.81 -1.11 -1.45
C LEU A 36 -2.99 0.16 -1.62
N LEU A 37 -3.51 1.28 -1.12
CA LEU A 37 -2.78 2.54 -0.99
C LEU A 37 -2.09 2.54 0.38
N PHE A 38 -0.85 2.06 0.41
CA PHE A 38 -0.14 1.76 1.65
C PHE A 38 0.70 2.98 2.10
N PRO A 39 0.57 3.46 3.35
CA PRO A 39 1.27 4.68 3.77
C PRO A 39 2.72 4.37 4.19
N GLY A 40 3.56 4.05 3.21
CA GLY A 40 5.00 3.88 3.43
C GLY A 40 5.70 5.19 3.79
N SER A 41 6.98 5.11 4.16
CA SER A 41 7.77 6.30 4.49
C SER A 41 8.07 7.17 3.26
N GLY A 42 7.72 6.74 2.05
CA GLY A 42 8.02 7.40 0.78
C GLY A 42 9.40 7.08 0.23
N CYS A 43 9.64 7.37 -1.05
CA CYS A 43 10.87 6.99 -1.74
C CYS A 43 12.15 7.55 -1.08
N SER A 44 12.94 6.67 -0.47
CA SER A 44 14.22 6.98 0.19
C SER A 44 15.21 7.64 -0.78
N TRP A 45 15.25 7.16 -2.03
CA TRP A 45 16.11 7.73 -3.07
C TRP A 45 15.79 9.21 -3.30
N ALA A 46 14.50 9.54 -3.47
CA ALA A 46 14.05 10.91 -3.69
C ALA A 46 14.33 11.86 -2.50
N LYS A 47 14.46 11.30 -1.28
CA LYS A 47 14.76 12.01 -0.03
C LYS A 47 16.26 12.18 0.26
N SER A 48 17.14 11.51 -0.50
CA SER A 48 18.59 11.57 -0.27
C SER A 48 19.16 13.00 -0.38
N GLU A 49 20.14 13.34 0.46
CA GLU A 49 20.75 14.68 0.54
C GLU A 49 21.39 15.13 -0.78
N HIS A 50 21.94 14.18 -1.54
CA HIS A 50 22.58 14.45 -2.84
C HIS A 50 21.60 14.44 -4.02
N GLY A 51 20.30 14.30 -3.74
CA GLY A 51 19.25 14.30 -4.74
C GLY A 51 19.09 12.96 -5.45
N GLY A 52 17.90 12.39 -5.34
CA GLY A 52 17.49 11.21 -6.11
C GLY A 52 16.77 11.56 -7.40
N CYS A 53 15.67 10.84 -7.67
CA CYS A 53 14.94 10.90 -8.93
C CYS A 53 14.34 12.29 -9.22
N TYR A 54 15.02 13.09 -10.04
CA TYR A 54 14.52 14.37 -10.55
C TYR A 54 13.34 14.23 -11.53
N MET A 55 13.09 13.01 -12.01
CA MET A 55 11.98 12.71 -12.92
C MET A 55 10.70 12.31 -12.19
N CYS A 56 10.73 12.11 -10.87
CA CYS A 56 9.55 11.64 -10.14
C CYS A 56 8.53 12.77 -9.99
N GLY A 57 7.45 12.71 -10.79
CA GLY A 57 6.34 13.67 -10.71
C GLY A 57 5.54 13.61 -9.40
N PHE A 58 5.76 12.59 -8.56
CA PHE A 58 5.04 12.41 -7.29
C PHE A 58 5.79 12.95 -6.07
N LYS A 59 7.05 13.37 -6.20
CA LYS A 59 7.90 13.74 -5.05
C LYS A 59 7.22 14.76 -4.13
N SER A 60 6.78 15.89 -4.68
CA SER A 60 6.16 16.97 -3.88
C SER A 60 4.93 16.49 -3.10
N ARG A 61 4.11 15.62 -3.71
CA ARG A 61 2.91 15.09 -3.07
C ARG A 61 3.24 14.04 -2.01
N ILE A 62 4.24 13.20 -2.25
CA ILE A 62 4.73 12.25 -1.24
C ILE A 62 5.34 12.99 -0.05
N ASP A 63 6.13 14.03 -0.30
CA ASP A 63 6.70 14.87 0.76
C ASP A 63 5.59 15.54 1.58
N GLU A 64 4.55 16.08 0.95
CA GLU A 64 3.40 16.68 1.65
C GLU A 64 2.64 15.65 2.51
N ILE A 65 2.40 14.45 1.98
CA ILE A 65 1.67 13.39 2.70
C ILE A 65 2.51 12.84 3.85
N THR A 66 3.84 12.70 3.69
CA THR A 66 4.71 12.00 4.65
C THR A 66 5.41 12.91 5.65
N LYS A 67 5.37 14.24 5.48
CA LYS A 67 6.19 15.23 6.22
C LYS A 67 6.21 15.03 7.73
N ASP A 68 5.05 14.78 8.32
CA ASP A 68 4.86 14.70 9.78
C ASP A 68 4.24 13.36 10.21
N ILE A 69 4.16 12.41 9.29
CA ILE A 69 3.55 11.10 9.54
C ILE A 69 4.67 10.11 9.90
N ARG A 70 4.67 9.67 11.16
CA ARG A 70 5.47 8.53 11.61
C ARG A 70 4.55 7.38 11.96
N ILE A 71 4.52 6.38 11.10
CA ILE A 71 3.75 5.15 11.31
C ILE A 71 4.74 4.07 11.73
N SER A 72 4.47 3.47 12.87
CA SER A 72 5.23 2.32 13.35
C SER A 72 4.95 1.09 12.49
N PRO A 73 5.87 0.11 12.46
CA PRO A 73 5.62 -1.16 11.76
C PRO A 73 4.32 -1.85 12.18
N ARG A 74 3.97 -1.77 13.48
CA ARG A 74 2.72 -2.31 14.00
C ARG A 74 1.50 -1.63 13.38
N GLU A 75 1.49 -0.30 13.33
CA GLU A 75 0.38 0.45 12.72
C GLU A 75 0.26 0.13 11.22
N LEU A 76 1.38 -0.06 10.50
CA LEU A 76 1.36 -0.51 9.10
C LEU A 76 0.68 -1.89 8.95
N ILE A 77 0.98 -2.84 9.85
CA ILE A 77 0.34 -4.15 9.87
C ILE A 77 -1.16 -4.03 10.18
N GLU A 78 -1.55 -3.16 11.10
CA GLU A 78 -2.96 -2.90 11.43
C GLU A 78 -3.72 -2.29 10.23
N ILE A 79 -3.10 -1.35 9.51
CA ILE A 79 -3.65 -0.77 8.27
C ILE A 79 -3.81 -1.86 7.20
N TYR A 80 -2.81 -2.73 7.02
CA TYR A 80 -2.90 -3.85 6.09
C TYR A 80 -4.06 -4.79 6.46
N LYS A 81 -4.21 -5.15 7.74
CA LYS A 81 -5.29 -6.03 8.22
C LYS A 81 -6.67 -5.40 8.00
N ALA A 82 -6.81 -4.10 8.24
CA ALA A 82 -8.03 -3.36 7.91
C ALA A 82 -8.32 -3.40 6.39
N ALA A 83 -7.31 -3.14 5.56
CA ALA A 83 -7.44 -3.21 4.11
C ALA A 83 -7.86 -4.60 3.60
N ARG A 84 -7.29 -5.67 4.17
CA ARG A 84 -7.65 -7.05 3.86
C ARG A 84 -9.10 -7.35 4.21
N SER A 85 -9.55 -6.88 5.37
CA SER A 85 -10.96 -7.01 5.79
C SER A 85 -11.91 -6.31 4.81
N MET A 86 -11.52 -5.15 4.28
CA MET A 86 -12.31 -4.43 3.27
C MET A 86 -12.40 -5.18 1.93
N ALA A 87 -11.39 -5.98 1.58
CA ALA A 87 -11.39 -6.81 0.37
C ALA A 87 -12.01 -8.20 0.61
N ALA A 88 -12.42 -8.53 1.83
CA ALA A 88 -12.98 -9.83 2.17
C ALA A 88 -14.33 -10.03 1.45
N GLY A 89 -14.47 -11.16 0.75
CA GLY A 89 -15.68 -11.51 0.00
C GLY A 89 -15.64 -11.18 -1.49
N GLU A 90 -14.71 -10.33 -1.96
CA GLU A 90 -14.60 -9.94 -3.37
C GLU A 90 -13.69 -10.89 -4.19
N THR A 91 -13.02 -11.84 -3.53
CA THR A 91 -12.14 -12.87 -4.13
C THR A 91 -11.14 -12.32 -5.15
N PRO A 92 -10.29 -11.35 -4.78
CA PRO A 92 -9.34 -10.75 -5.71
C PRO A 92 -8.33 -11.78 -6.23
N GLU A 93 -8.00 -11.68 -7.52
CA GLU A 93 -7.00 -12.51 -8.19
C GLU A 93 -5.61 -11.86 -8.21
N ASN A 94 -5.56 -10.55 -7.95
CA ASN A 94 -4.34 -9.75 -7.95
C ASN A 94 -4.33 -8.79 -6.75
N LEU A 95 -3.16 -8.57 -6.16
CA LEU A 95 -2.89 -7.49 -5.21
C LEU A 95 -1.92 -6.50 -5.86
N THR A 96 -2.29 -5.22 -5.85
CA THR A 96 -1.40 -4.12 -6.23
C THR A 96 -1.22 -3.17 -5.05
N ILE A 97 0.04 -2.96 -4.65
CA ILE A 97 0.41 -2.09 -3.54
C ILE A 97 1.02 -0.80 -4.10
N TYR A 98 0.48 0.35 -3.71
CA TYR A 98 1.03 1.67 -3.97
C TYR A 98 1.52 2.28 -2.67
N ASN A 99 2.84 2.37 -2.47
CA ASN A 99 3.43 2.85 -1.22
C ASN A 99 4.25 4.15 -1.34
N GLY A 100 4.15 4.85 -2.47
CA GLY A 100 4.90 6.10 -2.68
C GLY A 100 6.42 5.90 -2.80
N GLY A 101 6.85 4.68 -3.13
CA GLY A 101 8.24 4.25 -3.10
C GLY A 101 8.40 2.80 -3.59
N SER A 102 9.38 2.09 -3.04
CA SER A 102 9.64 0.67 -3.22
C SER A 102 9.13 -0.11 -2.02
N PHE A 103 8.28 -1.11 -2.26
CA PHE A 103 7.83 -2.03 -1.21
C PHE A 103 8.98 -2.87 -0.63
N LEU A 104 9.98 -3.20 -1.46
CA LEU A 104 11.11 -4.07 -1.11
C LEU A 104 12.29 -3.31 -0.47
N ASN A 105 12.08 -2.05 -0.09
CA ASN A 105 13.11 -1.24 0.57
C ASN A 105 12.80 -1.12 2.06
N ASN A 106 13.71 -1.58 2.91
CA ASN A 106 13.55 -1.61 4.36
C ASN A 106 13.43 -0.22 5.00
N ASP A 107 13.97 0.82 4.35
CA ASP A 107 13.83 2.21 4.81
C ASP A 107 12.44 2.78 4.49
N GLU A 108 11.70 2.13 3.60
CA GLU A 108 10.41 2.58 3.08
C GLU A 108 9.24 1.79 3.65
N ILE A 109 9.35 0.46 3.61
CA ILE A 109 8.50 -0.51 4.29
C ILE A 109 9.40 -1.43 5.11
N PRO A 110 9.27 -1.49 6.45
CA PRO A 110 10.11 -2.36 7.27
C PRO A 110 9.99 -3.84 6.87
N LEU A 111 11.10 -4.59 6.94
CA LEU A 111 11.14 -6.00 6.52
C LEU A 111 10.08 -6.86 7.22
N GLU A 112 9.84 -6.64 8.51
CA GLU A 112 8.81 -7.37 9.27
C GLU A 112 7.39 -7.16 8.71
N VAL A 113 7.10 -5.95 8.21
CA VAL A 113 5.82 -5.65 7.56
C VAL A 113 5.76 -6.30 6.18
N GLN A 114 6.85 -6.28 5.42
CA GLN A 114 6.93 -6.96 4.13
C GLN A 114 6.65 -8.46 4.29
N LEU A 115 7.28 -9.10 5.26
CA LEU A 115 7.13 -10.53 5.54
C LEU A 115 5.70 -10.88 5.97
N GLU A 116 5.12 -10.16 6.93
CA GLU A 116 3.72 -10.38 7.35
C GLU A 116 2.76 -10.30 6.16
N ILE A 117 2.91 -9.28 5.29
CA ILE A 117 2.07 -9.13 4.10
C ILE A 117 2.30 -10.28 3.12
N CYS A 118 3.55 -10.65 2.84
CA CYS A 118 3.86 -11.73 1.90
C CYS A 118 3.36 -13.09 2.40
N GLU A 119 3.58 -13.41 3.67
CA GLU A 119 3.10 -14.65 4.29
C GLU A 119 1.57 -14.71 4.22
N ASP A 120 0.90 -13.62 4.60
CA ASP A 120 -0.55 -13.58 4.59
C ASP A 120 -1.14 -13.66 3.17
N VAL A 121 -0.58 -12.92 2.22
CA VAL A 121 -1.02 -12.97 0.80
C VAL A 121 -0.77 -14.34 0.19
N SER A 122 0.33 -15.00 0.54
CA SER A 122 0.62 -16.36 0.05
C SER A 122 -0.42 -17.40 0.50
N SER A 123 -1.14 -17.10 1.59
CA SER A 123 -2.23 -17.95 2.10
C SER A 123 -3.57 -17.73 1.38
N ILE A 124 -3.69 -16.69 0.54
CA ILE A 124 -4.93 -16.33 -0.17
C ILE A 124 -4.98 -17.09 -1.50
N PRO A 125 -5.82 -18.14 -1.65
CA PRO A 125 -5.73 -19.03 -2.81
C PRO A 125 -6.11 -18.38 -4.15
N SER A 126 -6.90 -17.31 -4.11
CA SER A 126 -7.32 -16.59 -5.32
C SER A 126 -6.21 -15.71 -5.88
N ILE A 127 -5.32 -15.18 -5.03
CA ILE A 127 -4.24 -14.30 -5.47
C ILE A 127 -3.14 -15.15 -6.09
N LYS A 128 -2.86 -14.90 -7.36
CA LYS A 128 -1.82 -15.62 -8.09
C LYS A 128 -0.46 -15.03 -7.76
N VAL A 129 0.46 -15.88 -7.30
CA VAL A 129 1.88 -15.56 -7.21
C VAL A 129 2.49 -15.84 -8.59
N LEU A 130 3.05 -14.81 -9.21
CA LEU A 130 3.72 -14.90 -10.51
C LEU A 130 5.08 -15.59 -10.39
#